data_AF-A0A7C3KBT0-F1
#
_entry.id   AF-A0A7C3KBT0-F1
#
_cell.length_a   1.000
_cell.length_b   1.000
_cell.length_c   1.000
_cell.angle_alpha   90.00
_cell.angle_beta   90.00
_cell.angle_gamma   90.00
#
_symmetry.space_group_name_H-M   'P 1'
#
loop_
_entity.id
_entity.type
_entity.pdbx_description
1 polymer ?
#
loop_
_entity_poly.entity_id
_entity_poly.type
_entity_poly.pdbx_seq_one_letter_code
_entity_poly.pdbx_strand_id
1 'polypeptide(L)'
;MGVAHHAAYIPWLELGRTELLRTTGVTYAQLESTGVFLVVTRLEISYKAPARYDDVIVICTTVSGGSRARIDHEYEVWRDLDDGRGKSDLLATAASTLACVDQHGRPRALPEWLVPPNREPRRRAAERRI
;
A
#
# COMPACT_ATOMS: atom_id res chain seq x y z
N MET A 1 -24.07 11.72 -3.15
CA MET A 1 -23.02 11.43 -4.14
C MET A 1 -22.91 9.95 -4.51
N GLY A 2 -23.43 8.98 -3.74
CA GLY A 2 -23.58 7.58 -4.20
C GLY A 2 -22.27 6.84 -4.50
N VAL A 3 -21.17 7.30 -3.92
CA VAL A 3 -19.80 6.82 -4.16
C VAL A 3 -19.11 6.54 -2.84
N ALA A 4 -18.08 5.68 -2.86
CA ALA A 4 -17.28 5.37 -1.69
C ALA A 4 -16.66 6.63 -1.09
N HIS A 5 -16.66 6.72 0.25
CA HIS A 5 -15.98 7.79 0.96
C HIS A 5 -14.46 7.69 0.74
N HIS A 6 -13.76 8.81 0.63
CA HIS A 6 -12.31 8.81 0.37
C HIS A 6 -11.52 7.97 1.39
N ALA A 7 -11.90 8.01 2.67
CA ALA A 7 -11.26 7.21 3.71
C ALA A 7 -11.49 5.68 3.55
N ALA A 8 -12.50 5.24 2.79
CA ALA A 8 -12.75 3.82 2.54
C ALA A 8 -11.62 3.15 1.75
N TYR A 9 -10.80 3.93 1.02
CA TYR A 9 -9.64 3.41 0.30
C TYR A 9 -8.55 2.94 1.27
N ILE A 10 -8.43 3.54 2.47
CA ILE A 10 -7.33 3.24 3.40
C ILE A 10 -7.36 1.77 3.86
N PRO A 11 -8.49 1.21 4.33
CA PRO A 11 -8.59 -0.22 4.61
C PRO A 11 -8.28 -1.12 3.41
N TRP A 12 -8.63 -0.71 2.19
CA TRP A 12 -8.33 -1.51 0.99
C TRP A 12 -6.82 -1.58 0.69
N LEU A 13 -6.12 -0.45 0.87
CA LEU A 13 -4.65 -0.41 0.75
C LEU A 13 -3.97 -1.23 1.84
N GLU A 14 -4.55 -1.30 3.05
CA GLU A 14 -4.10 -2.16 4.12
C GLU A 14 -4.25 -3.65 3.79
N LEU A 15 -5.41 -4.03 3.28
CA LEU A 15 -5.64 -5.37 2.79
C LEU A 15 -4.63 -5.74 1.71
N GLY A 16 -4.41 -4.85 0.73
CA GLY A 16 -3.42 -5.07 -0.33
C GLY A 16 -2.01 -5.35 0.19
N ARG A 17 -1.50 -4.56 1.15
CA ARG A 17 -0.15 -4.80 1.72
C ARG A 17 -0.07 -6.02 2.64
N THR A 18 -1.16 -6.37 3.33
CA THR A 18 -1.18 -7.56 4.20
C THR A 18 -1.28 -8.85 3.38
N GLU A 19 -2.02 -8.86 2.27
CA GLU A 19 -1.98 -9.97 1.30
C GLU A 19 -0.62 -10.08 0.61
N LEU A 20 0.00 -8.95 0.25
CA LEU A 20 1.36 -8.97 -0.29
C LEU A 20 2.35 -9.60 0.70
N LEU A 21 2.27 -9.26 1.99
CA LEU A 21 3.08 -9.92 3.02
C LEU A 21 2.86 -11.44 3.05
N ARG A 22 1.62 -11.92 2.92
CA ARG A 22 1.33 -13.36 2.90
C ARG A 22 2.04 -14.13 1.78
N THR A 23 2.36 -13.47 0.67
CA THR A 23 3.14 -14.10 -0.43
C THR A 23 4.55 -14.54 0.00
N THR A 24 5.07 -13.98 1.09
CA THR A 24 6.35 -14.38 1.71
C THR A 24 6.23 -15.63 2.59
N GLY A 25 5.02 -16.18 2.78
CA GLY A 25 4.73 -17.29 3.69
C GLY A 25 4.45 -16.86 5.14
N VAL A 26 4.44 -15.55 5.43
CA VAL A 26 4.21 -15.00 6.77
C VAL A 26 2.96 -14.13 6.77
N THR A 27 2.05 -14.37 7.72
CA THR A 27 0.92 -13.48 7.98
C THR A 27 1.32 -12.30 8.87
N TYR A 28 0.57 -11.20 8.81
CA TYR A 28 0.85 -10.05 9.69
C TYR A 28 0.75 -10.41 11.18
N ALA A 29 -0.20 -11.27 11.58
CA ALA A 29 -0.31 -11.76 12.95
C ALA A 29 0.93 -12.57 13.39
N GLN A 30 1.49 -13.40 12.51
CA GLN A 30 2.75 -14.10 12.79
C GLN A 30 3.92 -13.12 12.93
N LEU A 31 3.99 -12.08 12.09
CA LEU A 31 4.99 -11.03 12.19
C LEU A 31 4.92 -10.33 13.57
N GLU A 32 3.72 -9.92 14.00
CA GLU A 32 3.50 -9.31 15.31
C GLU A 32 3.88 -10.24 16.47
N SER A 33 3.61 -11.55 16.36
CA SER A 33 4.00 -12.52 17.38
C SER A 33 5.51 -12.62 17.62
N THR A 34 6.33 -12.14 16.66
CA THR A 34 7.79 -12.02 16.79
C THR A 34 8.25 -10.66 17.36
N GLY A 35 7.31 -9.84 17.83
CA GLY A 35 7.56 -8.50 18.35
C GLY A 35 7.89 -7.46 17.27
N VAL A 36 7.58 -7.75 15.99
CA VAL A 36 7.77 -6.85 14.85
C VAL A 36 6.43 -6.21 14.48
N PHE A 37 6.37 -4.88 14.50
CA PHE A 37 5.18 -4.12 14.13
C PHE A 37 5.51 -3.16 12.99
N LEU A 38 4.57 -2.97 12.07
CA LEU A 38 4.73 -2.04 10.94
C LEU A 38 3.69 -0.93 11.04
N VAL A 39 4.14 0.30 11.33
CA VAL A 39 3.25 1.45 11.55
C VAL A 39 3.32 2.42 10.38
N VAL A 40 2.18 2.88 9.89
CA VAL A 40 2.11 3.84 8.78
C VAL A 40 2.60 5.21 9.25
N THR A 41 3.63 5.75 8.60
CA THR A 41 4.17 7.10 8.87
C THR A 41 3.88 8.10 7.76
N ARG A 42 3.51 7.62 6.57
CA ARG A 42 3.08 8.44 5.43
C ARG A 42 2.03 7.68 4.62
N LEU A 43 1.01 8.41 4.19
CA LEU A 43 0.02 7.93 3.23
C LEU A 43 -0.34 9.07 2.27
N GLU A 44 -0.24 8.81 0.97
CA GLU A 44 -0.64 9.74 -0.09
C GLU A 44 -1.59 9.01 -1.04
N ILE A 45 -2.73 9.61 -1.37
CA ILE A 45 -3.72 9.04 -2.28
C ILE A 45 -4.14 10.10 -3.29
N SER A 46 -4.11 9.75 -4.58
CA SER A 46 -4.66 10.54 -5.67
C SER A 46 -5.88 9.82 -6.24
N TYR A 47 -7.06 10.38 -6.00
CA TYR A 47 -8.33 9.87 -6.52
C TYR A 47 -8.51 10.33 -7.97
N LYS A 48 -8.83 9.39 -8.87
CA LYS A 48 -8.98 9.60 -10.32
C LYS A 48 -10.42 9.42 -10.78
N ALA A 49 -11.09 8.38 -10.25
CA ALA A 49 -12.49 8.09 -10.51
C ALA A 49 -13.14 7.49 -9.25
N PRO A 50 -14.46 7.69 -9.04
CA PRO A 50 -15.12 7.18 -7.85
C PRO A 50 -15.48 5.69 -7.96
N ALA A 51 -15.27 4.95 -6.88
CA ALA A 51 -15.92 3.65 -6.65
C ALA A 51 -17.40 3.86 -6.26
N ARG A 52 -18.26 2.93 -6.66
CA ARG A 52 -19.69 2.87 -6.31
C ARG A 52 -20.01 1.58 -5.57
N TYR A 53 -21.21 1.51 -5.02
CA TYR A 53 -21.74 0.27 -4.47
C TYR A 53 -21.74 -0.82 -5.55
N ASP A 54 -21.39 -2.05 -5.14
CA ASP A 54 -21.29 -3.24 -6.01
C ASP A 54 -20.14 -3.24 -7.02
N ASP A 55 -19.29 -2.20 -7.06
CA ASP A 55 -18.05 -2.25 -7.84
C ASP A 55 -17.12 -3.33 -7.26
N VAL A 56 -16.58 -4.20 -8.12
CA VAL A 56 -15.48 -5.10 -7.76
C VAL A 56 -14.18 -4.31 -7.79
N ILE A 57 -13.46 -4.29 -6.66
CA ILE A 57 -12.25 -3.50 -6.49
C ILE A 57 -11.02 -4.42 -6.48
N VAL A 58 -10.05 -4.11 -7.34
CA VAL A 58 -8.76 -4.79 -7.43
C VAL A 58 -7.66 -3.85 -6.94
N ILE A 59 -6.85 -4.32 -5.99
CA ILE A 59 -5.75 -3.55 -5.40
C ILE A 59 -4.42 -4.16 -5.84
N CYS A 60 -3.73 -3.49 -6.76
CA CYS A 60 -2.37 -3.85 -7.13
C CYS A 60 -1.40 -3.19 -6.14
N THR A 61 -0.72 -3.98 -5.32
CA THR A 61 0.24 -3.48 -4.32
C THR A 61 1.65 -3.92 -4.68
N THR A 62 2.60 -3.00 -4.65
CA THR A 62 4.02 -3.29 -4.90
C THR A 62 4.89 -2.69 -3.81
N VAL A 63 5.93 -3.41 -3.38
CA VAL A 63 7.03 -2.84 -2.59
C VAL A 63 7.89 -1.98 -3.52
N SER A 64 7.84 -0.67 -3.35
CA SER A 64 8.56 0.30 -4.20
C SER A 64 9.97 0.60 -3.70
N GLY A 65 10.27 0.28 -2.44
CA GLY A 65 11.61 0.42 -1.86
C GLY A 65 11.56 0.38 -0.34
N GLY A 66 12.56 0.99 0.31
CA GLY A 66 12.60 1.12 1.75
C GLY A 66 14.02 1.30 2.29
N SER A 67 14.20 0.94 3.56
CA SER A 67 15.51 0.90 4.23
C SER A 67 15.53 -0.25 5.25
N ARG A 68 16.58 -0.34 6.06
CA ARG A 68 16.65 -1.34 7.14
C ARG A 68 15.55 -1.21 8.21
N ALA A 69 14.83 -0.09 8.26
CA ALA A 69 13.81 0.18 9.29
C ALA A 69 12.46 0.66 8.70
N ARG A 70 12.27 0.63 7.38
CA ARG A 70 11.01 1.03 6.74
C ARG A 70 10.75 0.33 5.41
N ILE A 71 9.48 0.21 5.04
CA ILE A 71 9.02 -0.33 3.76
C ILE A 71 8.18 0.74 3.06
N ASP A 72 8.48 1.01 1.80
CA ASP A 72 7.68 1.90 0.95
C ASP A 72 6.83 1.04 0.00
N HIS A 73 5.54 1.39 -0.13
CA HIS A 73 4.62 0.73 -1.05
C HIS A 73 4.06 1.72 -2.07
N GLU A 74 3.76 1.22 -3.27
CA GLU A 74 2.94 1.87 -4.28
C GLU A 74 1.68 1.03 -4.52
N TYR A 75 0.57 1.71 -4.84
CA TYR A 75 -0.72 1.08 -5.05
C TYR A 75 -1.41 1.64 -6.28
N GLU A 76 -2.11 0.76 -6.99
CA GLU A 76 -3.13 1.12 -7.96
C GLU A 76 -4.45 0.46 -7.55
N VAL A 77 -5.50 1.26 -7.47
CA VAL A 77 -6.86 0.82 -7.14
C VAL A 77 -7.66 0.83 -8.43
N TRP A 78 -8.05 -0.35 -8.88
CA TRP A 78 -8.81 -0.55 -10.10
C TRP A 78 -10.23 -0.98 -9.76
N ARG A 79 -11.18 -0.56 -10.59
CA ARG A 79 -12.45 -1.26 -10.71
C ARG A 79 -12.29 -2.34 -11.76
N ASP A 80 -12.59 -3.56 -11.37
CA ASP A 80 -12.74 -4.65 -12.33
C ASP A 80 -14.07 -4.48 -13.08
N LEU A 81 -13.99 -4.53 -14.40
CA LEU A 81 -15.14 -4.39 -15.30
C LEU A 81 -15.42 -5.69 -16.07
N ASP A 82 -14.91 -6.82 -15.58
CA ASP A 82 -15.26 -8.16 -16.09
C ASP A 82 -16.73 -8.56 -15.77
N ASP A 83 -17.63 -7.59 -15.71
CA ASP A 83 -19.09 -7.68 -15.65
C ASP A 83 -19.75 -7.36 -17.01
N GLY A 84 -18.94 -7.21 -18.08
CA GLY A 84 -19.41 -6.92 -19.44
C GLY A 84 -19.54 -5.42 -19.77
N ARG A 85 -19.05 -4.51 -18.91
CA ARG A 85 -19.17 -3.04 -19.10
C ARG A 85 -17.96 -2.33 -19.70
N GLY A 86 -16.82 -3.01 -19.93
CA GLY A 86 -15.69 -2.45 -20.66
C GLY A 86 -14.32 -2.70 -20.02
N LYS A 87 -13.37 -1.80 -20.28
CA LYS A 87 -11.96 -1.88 -19.83
C LYS A 87 -11.82 -1.42 -18.38
N SER A 88 -11.10 -2.16 -17.53
CA SER A 88 -10.84 -1.80 -16.12
C SER A 88 -10.46 -0.32 -15.95
N ASP A 89 -11.08 0.34 -14.97
CA ASP A 89 -10.89 1.77 -14.69
C ASP A 89 -9.93 1.98 -13.51
N LEU A 90 -8.95 2.86 -13.68
CA LEU A 90 -8.08 3.30 -12.59
C LEU A 90 -8.85 4.29 -11.70
N LEU A 91 -9.15 3.87 -10.47
CA LEU A 91 -9.88 4.67 -9.49
C LEU A 91 -8.97 5.57 -8.67
N ALA A 92 -7.82 5.05 -8.24
CA ALA A 92 -6.85 5.81 -7.46
C ALA A 92 -5.43 5.25 -7.60
N THR A 93 -4.45 6.12 -7.41
CA THR A 93 -3.06 5.73 -7.14
C THR A 93 -2.70 6.13 -5.72
N ALA A 94 -1.92 5.33 -5.01
CA ALA A 94 -1.49 5.68 -3.66
C ALA A 94 -0.03 5.27 -3.39
N ALA A 95 0.53 5.83 -2.33
CA ALA A 95 1.80 5.40 -1.78
C ALA A 95 1.74 5.43 -0.25
N SER A 96 2.41 4.47 0.39
CA SER A 96 2.56 4.44 1.85
C SER A 96 4.01 4.21 2.26
N THR A 97 4.35 4.69 3.46
CA THR A 97 5.61 4.35 4.13
C THR A 97 5.26 3.76 5.48
N LEU A 98 5.77 2.56 5.76
CA LEU A 98 5.63 1.89 7.05
C LEU A 98 6.99 1.87 7.76
N ALA A 99 7.04 2.33 9.00
CA ALA A 99 8.21 2.17 9.87
C ALA A 99 8.11 0.85 10.65
N CYS A 100 9.24 0.20 10.85
CA CYS A 100 9.35 -0.98 11.69
C CYS A 100 9.60 -0.57 13.14
N VAL A 101 8.74 -1.04 14.06
CA VAL A 101 8.82 -0.73 15.49
C VAL A 101 8.69 -2.00 16.34
N ASP A 102 9.18 -1.95 17.57
CA ASP A 102 8.93 -2.97 18.59
C ASP A 102 7.54 -2.79 19.24
N GLN A 103 7.20 -3.68 20.17
CA GLN A 103 5.93 -3.64 20.94
C GLN A 103 5.73 -2.37 21.78
N HIS A 104 6.79 -1.58 21.99
CA HIS A 104 6.75 -0.31 22.71
C HIS A 104 6.72 0.89 21.75
N GLY A 105 6.59 0.65 20.45
CA GLY A 105 6.58 1.68 19.40
C GLY A 105 7.97 2.27 19.12
N ARG A 106 9.05 1.64 19.60
CA ARG A 106 10.42 2.13 19.35
C ARG A 106 10.93 1.63 18.00
N PRO A 107 11.56 2.48 17.17
CA PRO A 107 12.12 2.05 15.90
C PRO A 107 13.07 0.86 16.03
N ARG A 108 12.95 -0.11 15.13
CA ARG A 108 13.82 -1.28 15.05
C ARG A 108 14.12 -1.66 13.60
N ALA A 109 15.11 -2.53 13.42
CA ALA A 109 15.37 -3.10 12.11
C ALA A 109 14.26 -4.08 11.69
N LEU A 110 13.99 -4.12 10.39
CA LEU A 110 13.21 -5.18 9.74
C LEU A 110 13.94 -6.52 9.85
N PRO A 111 13.20 -7.64 9.94
CA PRO A 111 13.77 -8.97 9.70
C PRO A 111 14.46 -9.02 8.32
N GLU A 112 15.57 -9.74 8.22
CA GLU A 112 16.41 -9.79 6.99
C GLU A 112 15.61 -10.20 5.75
N TRP A 113 14.74 -11.20 5.89
CA TRP A 113 13.87 -11.70 4.81
C TRP A 113 12.83 -10.68 4.32
N LEU A 114 12.55 -9.63 5.11
CA LEU A 114 11.56 -8.60 4.82
C LEU A 114 12.22 -7.29 4.35
N VAL A 115 13.56 -7.20 4.38
CA VAL A 115 14.27 -6.00 3.91
C VAL A 115 14.05 -5.87 2.40
N PRO A 116 13.44 -4.78 1.92
CA PRO A 116 13.21 -4.60 0.50
C PRO A 116 14.54 -4.40 -0.23
N PRO A 117 14.68 -4.90 -1.48
CA PRO A 117 15.85 -4.60 -2.29
C PRO A 117 15.97 -3.08 -2.45
N ASN A 118 17.19 -2.55 -2.31
CA ASN A 118 17.44 -1.12 -2.42
C ASN A 118 17.07 -0.65 -3.84
N ARG A 119 15.93 0.03 -3.97
CA ARG A 119 15.57 0.76 -5.18
C ARG A 119 15.84 2.23 -4.90
N GLU A 120 16.58 2.89 -5.79
CA GLU A 120 16.74 4.34 -5.68
C GLU A 120 15.36 4.99 -5.53
N PRO A 121 15.17 5.93 -4.58
CA PRO A 121 13.91 6.65 -4.49
C PRO A 121 13.65 7.27 -5.86
N ARG A 122 12.49 6.97 -6.47
CA ARG A 122 12.05 7.67 -7.69
C ARG A 122 12.17 9.16 -7.38
N ARG A 123 13.17 9.82 -7.99
CA ARG A 123 13.34 11.27 -7.84
C ARG A 123 11.98 11.87 -8.16
N ARG A 124 11.36 12.59 -7.21
CA ARG A 124 10.17 13.40 -7.50
C ARG A 124 10.55 14.16 -8.77
N ALA A 125 9.83 13.94 -9.86
CA ALA A 125 10.00 14.75 -11.05
C ALA A 125 9.87 16.20 -10.56
N ALA A 126 10.99 16.93 -10.54
CA ALA A 126 10.97 18.32 -10.17
C ALA A 126 9.97 18.96 -11.12
N GLU A 127 8.86 19.44 -10.57
CA GLU A 127 7.87 20.23 -11.29
C GLU A 127 8.64 21.38 -11.92
N ARG A 128 8.97 21.24 -13.21
CA ARG A 128 9.38 22.36 -14.03
C ARG A 128 8.11 23.19 -14.20
N ARG A 129 7.92 24.15 -13.28
CA ARG A 129 7.09 25.31 -13.56
C ARG A 129 7.77 26.05 -14.71
N ILE A 130 7.08 26.12 -15.83
CA ILE A 130 7.32 27.12 -16.88
C ILE A 130 6.73 28.43 -16.36
#